data_AF-A0A2E8B371-F1
#
_entry.id   AF-A0A2E8B371-F1
#
_cell.length_a   1.000
_cell.length_b   1.000
_cell.length_c   1.000
_cell.angle_alpha   90.00
_cell.angle_beta   90.00
_cell.angle_gamma   90.00
#
_symmetry.space_group_name_H-M   'P 1'
#
loop_
_entity.id
_entity.type
_entity.pdbx_description
1 polymer ?
#
loop_
_entity_poly.entity_id
_entity_poly.type
_entity_poly.pdbx_seq_one_letter_code
_entity_poly.pdbx_strand_id
1 'polypeptide(L)'
;MLETLRPDWKRPSAARWGCLPPRMRVLFITESRRRAGWLNEAFATDSATEIQLEEATSQANGIERIRDGLFDAIIVSHEPEQLDAFEFLGAVRAGNGEHQPTLVLGDSPEHEMRVLSYEVGAGAYVCINHTSTRELMWQLARVIEHHELIAENRRLMMEHKHRLQLDHEEATRLLEQQHELVKNPETLYSLGRTGPSHPRITPCAGAPVPDSLTAHYKELLQTYVIMGSGNLSSRIEIFSSQLADLGITAQQTMQMHLQVLEQVANQLKSRSARHVVNRADLLVLDVLLHLCEEYQRLWRENLPLDSQAA
;
A
#
# COMPACT_ATOMS: atom_id res chain seq x y z
N MET A 1 58.73 -9.56 -21.81
CA MET A 1 58.38 -8.60 -20.75
C MET A 1 56.89 -8.32 -20.88
N LEU A 2 56.07 -9.21 -20.33
CA LEU A 2 54.60 -9.12 -20.26
C LEU A 2 54.27 -9.49 -18.81
N GLU A 3 54.18 -8.48 -17.94
CA GLU A 3 53.78 -8.65 -16.55
C GLU A 3 52.27 -8.86 -16.47
N THR A 4 51.93 -9.99 -15.86
CA THR A 4 50.60 -10.48 -15.54
C THR A 4 49.98 -9.64 -14.43
N LEU A 5 49.02 -8.79 -14.79
CA LEU A 5 48.12 -8.15 -13.83
C LEU A 5 47.21 -9.22 -13.19
N ARG A 6 47.58 -9.69 -12.00
CA ARG A 6 46.66 -10.39 -11.10
C ARG A 6 45.73 -9.36 -10.46
N PRO A 7 44.40 -9.52 -10.48
CA PRO A 7 43.52 -8.65 -9.71
C PRO A 7 43.69 -8.94 -8.23
N ASP A 8 44.00 -7.87 -7.50
CA ASP A 8 44.17 -7.80 -6.07
C ASP A 8 42.83 -8.09 -5.39
N TRP A 9 42.65 -9.33 -4.92
CA TRP A 9 41.46 -9.73 -4.17
C TRP A 9 41.51 -9.05 -2.80
N LYS A 10 40.90 -7.86 -2.72
CA LYS A 10 40.65 -7.21 -1.43
C LYS A 10 39.93 -8.20 -0.52
N ARG A 11 40.61 -8.63 0.54
CA ARG A 11 40.03 -9.40 1.65
C ARG A 11 38.80 -8.64 2.17
N PRO A 12 37.60 -9.23 2.21
CA PRO A 12 36.46 -8.58 2.83
C PRO A 12 36.71 -8.47 4.34
N SER A 13 36.81 -7.24 4.84
CA SER A 13 36.90 -6.94 6.28
C SER A 13 35.51 -6.73 6.88
N ALA A 14 35.24 -7.46 7.98
CA ALA A 14 34.26 -7.17 9.03
C ALA A 14 32.78 -6.98 8.65
N ALA A 15 32.16 -8.03 8.08
CA ALA A 15 30.76 -8.44 8.26
C ALA A 15 30.65 -9.87 7.70
N ARG A 16 31.27 -10.84 8.37
CA ARG A 16 31.57 -12.12 7.70
C ARG A 16 30.35 -12.99 7.39
N TRP A 17 29.17 -12.65 7.91
CA TRP A 17 27.93 -13.42 7.80
C TRP A 17 26.66 -12.58 7.53
N GLY A 18 26.80 -11.34 7.08
CA GLY A 18 25.67 -10.41 6.96
C GLY A 18 25.24 -9.82 8.31
N CYS A 19 23.98 -9.39 8.41
CA CYS A 19 23.38 -8.60 9.49
C CYS A 19 23.06 -9.38 10.78
N LEU A 20 23.76 -10.49 11.08
CA LEU A 20 23.54 -11.23 12.33
C LEU A 20 23.73 -10.28 13.54
N PRO A 21 22.75 -10.15 14.45
CA PRO A 21 22.96 -9.46 15.72
C PRO A 21 24.17 -10.01 16.49
N PRO A 22 24.80 -9.17 17.34
CA PRO A 22 25.99 -9.54 18.09
C PRO A 22 25.73 -10.66 19.12
N ARG A 23 24.47 -10.83 19.52
CA ARG A 23 23.99 -11.86 20.45
C ARG A 23 22.69 -12.44 19.90
N MET A 24 22.55 -13.77 19.97
CA MET A 24 21.36 -14.48 19.53
C MET A 24 20.95 -15.57 20.52
N ARG A 25 19.65 -15.77 20.68
CA ARG A 25 19.05 -16.91 21.36
C ARG A 25 18.53 -17.88 20.32
N VAL A 26 19.11 -19.08 20.29
CA VAL A 26 18.75 -20.13 19.34
C VAL A 26 18.19 -21.31 20.10
N LEU A 27 16.97 -21.74 19.75
CA LEU A 27 16.39 -22.97 20.28
C LEU A 27 16.83 -24.15 19.43
N PHE A 28 17.45 -25.17 20.01
CA PHE A 28 17.74 -26.43 19.35
C PHE A 28 16.86 -27.55 19.90
N ILE A 29 16.05 -28.14 19.01
CA ILE A 29 15.13 -29.22 19.33
C ILE A 29 15.74 -30.52 18.80
N THR A 30 16.09 -31.43 19.71
CA THR A 30 16.73 -32.70 19.36
C THR A 30 16.43 -33.76 20.42
N GLU A 31 16.36 -35.03 20.02
CA GLU A 31 16.37 -36.14 20.98
C GLU A 31 17.80 -36.67 21.25
N SER A 32 18.79 -36.21 20.46
CA SER A 32 20.18 -36.66 20.50
C SER A 32 21.09 -35.67 21.21
N ARG A 33 21.47 -35.99 22.47
CA ARG A 33 22.45 -35.19 23.25
C ARG A 33 23.80 -35.00 22.56
N ARG A 34 24.20 -35.93 21.68
CA ARG A 34 25.45 -35.84 20.94
C ARG A 34 25.45 -34.71 19.91
N ARG A 35 24.32 -34.50 19.21
CA ARG A 35 24.19 -33.42 18.21
C ARG A 35 24.23 -32.05 18.88
N ALA A 36 23.64 -31.94 20.06
CA ALA A 36 23.63 -30.70 20.82
C ALA A 36 25.05 -30.28 21.28
N GLY A 37 25.85 -31.25 21.74
CA GLY A 37 27.26 -31.01 22.07
C GLY A 37 28.08 -30.50 20.88
N TRP A 38 27.97 -31.16 19.72
CA TRP A 38 28.65 -30.69 18.50
C TRP A 38 28.21 -29.28 18.09
N LEU A 39 26.92 -28.97 18.16
CA LEU A 39 26.38 -27.68 17.75
C LEU A 39 26.89 -26.55 18.67
N ASN A 40 26.93 -26.80 19.98
CA ASN A 40 27.51 -25.90 20.96
C ASN A 40 29.00 -25.63 20.68
N GLU A 41 29.78 -26.67 20.41
CA GLU A 41 31.20 -26.53 20.05
C GLU A 41 31.39 -25.77 18.73
N ALA A 42 30.57 -26.07 17.72
CA ALA A 42 30.59 -25.41 16.43
C ALA A 42 30.32 -23.90 16.58
N PHE A 43 29.31 -23.51 17.34
CA PHE A 43 29.00 -22.09 17.59
C PHE A 43 30.06 -21.40 18.45
N ALA A 44 30.61 -22.07 19.47
CA ALA A 44 31.67 -21.49 20.31
C ALA A 44 32.98 -21.24 19.54
N THR A 45 33.23 -21.98 18.47
CA THR A 45 34.45 -21.84 17.66
C THR A 45 34.42 -20.59 16.77
N ASP A 46 33.24 -19.99 16.52
CA ASP A 46 33.14 -18.76 15.75
C ASP A 46 32.99 -17.52 16.64
N SER A 47 33.84 -16.53 16.39
CA SER A 47 33.94 -15.32 17.22
C SER A 47 33.08 -14.15 16.72
N ALA A 48 32.33 -14.31 15.61
CA ALA A 48 31.59 -13.21 15.02
C ALA A 48 30.24 -12.89 15.72
N THR A 49 29.62 -13.87 16.35
CA THR A 49 28.31 -13.75 17.02
C THR A 49 28.27 -14.61 18.28
N GLU A 50 27.79 -14.08 19.41
CA GLU A 50 27.57 -14.87 20.63
C GLU A 50 26.21 -15.58 20.55
N ILE A 51 26.22 -16.90 20.40
CA ILE A 51 25.00 -17.72 20.34
C ILE A 51 24.73 -18.36 21.70
N GLN A 52 23.56 -18.06 22.26
CA GLN A 52 22.99 -18.76 23.41
C GLN A 52 22.11 -19.89 22.88
N LEU A 53 22.65 -21.10 22.89
CA LEU A 53 21.90 -22.29 22.50
C LEU A 53 21.05 -22.80 23.68
N GLU A 54 19.73 -22.81 23.51
CA GLU A 54 18.82 -23.46 24.43
C GLU A 54 18.40 -24.81 23.85
N GLU A 55 18.49 -25.88 24.64
CA GLU A 55 18.17 -27.23 24.18
C GLU A 55 16.79 -27.68 24.66
N ALA A 56 15.98 -28.22 23.75
CA ALA A 56 14.73 -28.91 24.05
C ALA A 56 14.83 -30.39 23.64
N THR A 57 14.73 -31.28 24.62
CA THR A 57 15.03 -32.71 24.42
C THR A 57 13.84 -33.56 23.95
N SER A 58 12.74 -32.93 23.54
CA SER A 58 11.54 -33.61 23.01
C SER A 58 10.66 -32.62 22.23
N GLN A 59 9.76 -33.13 21.38
CA GLN A 59 8.77 -32.31 20.68
C GLN A 59 7.90 -31.49 21.64
N ALA A 60 7.42 -32.11 22.72
CA ALA A 60 6.55 -31.45 23.70
C ALA A 60 7.26 -30.28 24.39
N ASN A 61 8.53 -30.48 24.79
CA ASN A 61 9.35 -29.44 25.40
C ASN A 61 9.64 -28.32 24.38
N GLY A 62 9.89 -28.68 23.12
CA GLY A 62 10.08 -27.72 22.04
C GLY A 62 8.87 -26.81 21.84
N ILE A 63 7.65 -27.38 21.78
CA ILE A 63 6.41 -26.61 21.65
C ILE A 63 6.19 -25.69 22.87
N GLU A 64 6.44 -26.19 24.08
CA GLU A 64 6.34 -25.40 25.32
C GLU A 64 7.30 -24.21 25.29
N ARG A 65 8.57 -24.41 24.92
CA ARG A 65 9.57 -23.35 24.79
C ARG A 65 9.18 -22.30 23.75
N ILE A 66 8.69 -22.71 22.59
CA ILE A 66 8.23 -21.80 21.53
C ILE A 66 7.04 -20.95 22.00
N ARG A 67 6.20 -21.50 22.89
CA ARG A 67 5.08 -20.76 23.48
C ARG A 67 5.53 -19.77 24.53
N ASP A 68 6.50 -20.16 25.36
CA ASP A 68 6.95 -19.37 26.51
C ASP A 68 7.96 -18.27 26.15
N GLY A 69 8.55 -18.32 24.95
CA GLY A 69 9.57 -17.35 24.54
C GLY A 69 9.76 -17.22 23.03
N LEU A 70 10.35 -16.09 22.67
CA LEU A 70 10.84 -15.83 21.32
C LEU A 70 12.34 -16.16 21.24
N PHE A 71 12.71 -16.73 20.10
CA PHE A 71 14.07 -17.06 19.72
C PHE A 71 14.40 -16.34 18.41
N ASP A 72 15.66 -15.97 18.24
CA ASP A 72 16.14 -15.40 16.99
C ASP A 72 16.15 -16.45 15.88
N ALA A 73 16.33 -17.72 16.24
CA ALA A 73 16.13 -18.85 15.34
C ALA A 73 15.80 -20.14 16.09
N ILE A 74 15.16 -21.06 15.37
CA ILE A 74 14.88 -22.42 15.82
C ILE A 74 15.61 -23.39 14.89
N ILE A 75 16.33 -24.32 15.48
CA ILE A 75 16.97 -25.42 14.78
C ILE A 75 16.29 -26.72 15.21
N VAL A 76 15.84 -27.53 14.26
CA VAL A 76 15.15 -28.79 14.54
C VAL A 76 15.94 -29.95 13.95
N SER A 77 16.33 -30.93 14.78
CA SER A 77 16.92 -32.18 14.30
C SER A 77 15.84 -33.00 13.58
N HIS A 78 16.18 -33.53 12.42
CA HIS A 78 15.34 -34.44 11.65
C HIS A 78 15.97 -35.83 11.68
N GLU A 79 15.32 -36.70 12.45
CA GLU A 79 15.62 -38.11 12.64
C GLU A 79 14.28 -38.85 12.59
N PRO A 80 13.78 -39.29 11.42
CA PRO A 80 12.38 -39.72 11.25
C PRO A 80 11.84 -40.71 12.30
N GLU A 81 12.71 -41.57 12.84
CA GLU A 81 12.34 -42.56 13.86
C GLU A 81 12.25 -42.00 15.29
N GLN A 82 12.89 -40.86 15.55
CA GLN A 82 12.98 -40.22 16.88
C GLN A 82 12.25 -38.87 16.87
N LEU A 83 12.64 -37.99 15.96
CA LEU A 83 12.11 -36.65 15.79
C LEU A 83 11.90 -36.34 14.30
N ASP A 84 10.67 -36.49 13.81
CA ASP A 84 10.32 -35.97 12.50
C ASP A 84 10.09 -34.45 12.56
N ALA A 85 11.11 -33.70 12.14
CA ALA A 85 11.04 -32.25 12.03
C ALA A 85 9.87 -31.74 11.17
N PHE A 86 9.46 -32.47 10.12
CA PHE A 86 8.41 -32.02 9.21
C PHE A 86 7.03 -32.12 9.86
N GLU A 87 6.74 -33.24 10.52
CA GLU A 87 5.53 -33.42 11.31
C GLU A 87 5.47 -32.39 12.45
N PHE A 88 6.59 -32.21 13.16
CA PHE A 88 6.71 -31.22 14.23
C PHE A 88 6.40 -29.80 13.75
N LEU A 89 7.01 -29.35 12.64
CA LEU A 89 6.77 -28.00 12.11
C LEU A 89 5.36 -27.83 11.58
N GLY A 90 4.77 -28.88 10.99
CA GLY A 90 3.35 -28.91 10.64
C GLY A 90 2.44 -28.67 11.85
N ALA A 91 2.73 -29.33 12.97
CA ALA A 91 1.99 -29.17 14.22
C ALA A 91 2.16 -27.77 14.83
N VAL A 92 3.39 -27.24 14.87
CA VAL A 92 3.68 -25.89 15.37
C VAL A 92 2.93 -24.82 14.57
N ARG A 93 2.93 -24.94 13.23
CA ARG A 93 2.23 -24.03 12.33
C ARG A 93 0.71 -24.08 12.48
N ALA A 94 0.14 -25.24 12.79
CA ALA A 94 -1.30 -25.34 13.06
C ALA A 94 -1.71 -24.61 14.35
N GLY A 95 -0.80 -24.56 15.35
CA GLY A 95 -1.04 -23.93 16.64
C GLY A 95 -0.64 -22.45 16.74
N ASN A 96 0.36 -21.99 15.97
CA ASN A 96 0.94 -20.65 16.05
C ASN A 96 0.80 -19.87 14.72
N GLY A 97 0.27 -18.65 14.80
CA GLY A 97 0.09 -17.77 13.63
C GLY A 97 1.37 -17.07 13.16
N GLU A 98 2.34 -16.87 14.06
CA GLU A 98 3.62 -16.23 13.75
C GLU A 98 4.73 -17.27 13.78
N HIS A 99 5.37 -17.45 12.64
CA HIS A 99 6.44 -18.44 12.48
C HIS A 99 7.73 -17.80 12.95
N GLN A 100 8.63 -18.54 13.58
CA GLN A 100 9.98 -18.07 13.88
C GLN A 100 10.96 -18.60 12.82
N PRO A 101 12.10 -17.93 12.59
CA PRO A 101 13.09 -18.39 11.61
C PRO A 101 13.53 -19.81 11.95
N THR A 102 13.30 -20.76 11.05
CA THR A 102 13.49 -22.19 11.34
C THR A 102 14.43 -22.86 10.35
N LEU A 103 15.39 -23.62 10.85
CA LEU A 103 16.34 -24.42 10.08
C LEU A 103 16.24 -25.90 10.48
N VAL A 104 16.16 -26.79 9.50
CA VAL A 104 16.11 -28.25 9.74
C VAL A 104 17.51 -28.83 9.56
N LEU A 105 17.97 -29.61 10.54
CA LEU A 105 19.24 -30.34 10.49
C LEU A 105 18.97 -31.84 10.38
N GLY A 106 19.53 -32.52 9.37
CA GLY A 106 19.39 -33.97 9.27
C GLY A 106 20.59 -34.65 8.61
N ASP A 107 20.50 -35.96 8.43
CA ASP A 107 21.56 -36.76 7.81
C ASP A 107 21.37 -36.95 6.31
N SER A 108 20.15 -36.82 5.82
CA SER A 108 19.80 -37.06 4.43
C SER A 108 20.41 -36.01 3.49
N PRO A 109 20.59 -36.33 2.19
CA PRO A 109 21.06 -35.37 1.21
C PRO A 109 20.11 -34.18 1.06
N GLU A 110 20.67 -32.97 0.96
CA GLU A 110 19.85 -31.74 0.91
C GLU A 110 18.91 -31.68 -0.28
N HIS A 111 19.32 -32.20 -1.44
CA HIS A 111 18.51 -32.14 -2.66
C HIS A 111 17.20 -32.93 -2.56
N GLU A 112 17.13 -33.94 -1.68
CA GLU A 112 15.93 -34.73 -1.43
C GLU A 112 15.00 -34.04 -0.41
N MET A 113 15.57 -33.41 0.62
CA MET A 113 14.81 -32.91 1.77
C MET A 113 14.42 -31.43 1.68
N ARG A 114 15.11 -30.66 0.83
CA ARG A 114 14.94 -29.20 0.78
C ARG A 114 13.53 -28.77 0.39
N VAL A 115 12.88 -29.48 -0.54
CA VAL A 115 11.50 -29.16 -0.95
C VAL A 115 10.52 -29.39 0.19
N LEU A 116 10.58 -30.56 0.82
CA LEU A 116 9.74 -30.92 1.98
C LEU A 116 9.89 -29.90 3.12
N SER A 117 11.11 -29.44 3.35
CA SER A 117 11.41 -28.43 4.37
C SER A 117 10.68 -27.10 4.11
N TYR A 118 10.66 -26.65 2.86
CA TYR A 118 9.95 -25.41 2.50
C TYR A 118 8.43 -25.57 2.58
N GLU A 119 7.88 -26.74 2.26
CA GLU A 119 6.44 -27.01 2.34
C GLU A 119 5.89 -26.91 3.77
N VAL A 120 6.70 -27.29 4.75
CA VAL A 120 6.36 -27.14 6.18
C VAL A 120 6.73 -25.77 6.75
N GLY A 121 7.31 -24.88 5.95
CA GLY A 121 7.65 -23.51 6.35
C GLY A 121 9.01 -23.34 7.02
N ALA A 122 9.91 -24.33 6.94
CA ALA A 122 11.30 -24.11 7.31
C ALA A 122 11.98 -23.19 6.29
N GLY A 123 12.96 -22.40 6.74
CA GLY A 123 13.74 -21.52 5.88
C GLY A 123 14.92 -22.22 5.20
N ALA A 124 15.37 -23.36 5.70
CA ALA A 124 16.44 -24.17 5.12
C ALA A 124 16.44 -25.61 5.64
N TYR A 125 17.04 -26.50 4.87
CA TYR A 125 17.50 -27.82 5.30
C TYR A 125 19.01 -27.89 5.15
N VAL A 126 19.69 -28.46 6.14
CA VAL A 126 21.14 -28.57 6.18
C VAL A 126 21.53 -29.99 6.57
N CYS A 127 22.37 -30.63 5.74
CA CYS A 127 22.86 -31.98 6.01
C CYS A 127 24.08 -31.93 6.95
N ILE A 128 23.95 -32.45 8.17
CA ILE A 128 25.00 -32.34 9.21
C ILE A 128 26.33 -32.98 8.79
N ASN A 129 26.27 -34.09 8.04
CA ASN A 129 27.45 -34.86 7.65
C ASN A 129 28.29 -34.20 6.55
N HIS A 130 27.72 -33.24 5.83
CA HIS A 130 28.39 -32.55 4.71
C HIS A 130 28.55 -31.04 4.93
N THR A 131 28.10 -30.53 6.09
CA THR A 131 28.07 -29.10 6.36
C THR A 131 29.22 -28.67 7.24
N SER A 132 29.94 -27.64 6.81
CA SER A 132 30.89 -26.94 7.68
C SER A 132 30.17 -25.99 8.64
N THR A 133 30.74 -25.73 9.83
CA THR A 133 30.23 -24.72 10.77
C THR A 133 29.94 -23.38 10.09
N ARG A 134 30.82 -22.95 9.18
CA ARG A 134 30.66 -21.69 8.45
C ARG A 134 29.45 -21.68 7.52
N GLU A 135 29.17 -22.82 6.88
CA GLU A 135 27.99 -22.95 6.01
C GLU A 135 26.71 -22.99 6.83
N LEU A 136 26.68 -23.72 7.95
CA LEU A 136 25.56 -23.68 8.90
C LEU A 136 25.27 -22.26 9.37
N MET A 137 26.30 -21.50 9.74
CA MET A 137 26.16 -20.12 10.20
C MET A 137 25.62 -19.19 9.12
N TRP A 138 26.05 -19.37 7.87
CA TRP A 138 25.49 -18.64 6.73
C TRP A 138 24.03 -18.99 6.46
N GLN A 139 23.66 -20.26 6.57
CA GLN A 139 22.26 -20.68 6.39
C GLN A 139 21.39 -20.11 7.52
N LEU A 140 21.87 -20.13 8.75
CA LEU A 140 21.18 -19.53 9.88
C LEU A 140 20.96 -18.02 9.66
N ALA A 141 22.01 -17.29 9.30
CA ALA A 141 21.92 -15.85 9.00
C ALA A 141 20.88 -15.54 7.92
N ARG A 142 20.91 -16.32 6.83
CA ARG A 142 20.00 -16.15 5.71
C ARG A 142 18.55 -16.44 6.11
N VAL A 143 18.31 -17.46 6.92
CA VAL A 143 16.96 -17.81 7.39
C VAL A 143 16.39 -16.71 8.27
N ILE A 144 17.21 -16.13 9.16
CA ILE A 144 16.82 -15.00 10.01
C ILE A 144 16.52 -13.76 9.17
N GLU A 145 17.44 -13.35 8.31
CA GLU A 145 17.26 -12.18 7.43
C GLU A 145 16.02 -12.34 6.54
N HIS A 146 15.81 -13.53 5.97
CA HIS A 146 14.66 -13.78 5.11
C HIS A 146 13.34 -13.65 5.89
N HIS A 147 13.30 -14.13 7.12
CA HIS A 147 12.13 -14.02 7.97
C HIS A 147 11.84 -12.56 8.34
N GLU A 148 12.85 -11.80 8.75
CA GLU A 148 12.73 -10.37 9.05
C GLU A 148 12.20 -9.58 7.85
N LEU A 149 12.73 -9.86 6.65
CA LEU A 149 12.27 -9.22 5.42
C LEU A 149 10.80 -9.53 5.11
N ILE A 150 10.35 -10.77 5.35
CA ILE A 150 8.95 -11.16 5.17
C ILE A 150 8.06 -10.46 6.20
N ALA A 151 8.47 -10.43 7.46
CA ALA A 151 7.73 -9.78 8.53
C ALA A 151 7.58 -8.27 8.26
N GLU A 152 8.67 -7.62 7.85
CA GLU A 152 8.69 -6.20 7.50
C GLU A 152 7.83 -5.90 6.27
N ASN A 153 7.90 -6.73 5.24
CA ASN A 153 7.05 -6.59 4.05
C ASN A 153 5.56 -6.67 4.42
N ARG A 154 5.18 -7.64 5.26
CA ARG A 154 3.80 -7.77 5.76
C ARG A 154 3.37 -6.52 6.53
N ARG A 155 4.23 -6.00 7.42
CA ARG A 155 3.98 -4.77 8.18
C ARG A 155 3.74 -3.58 7.26
N LEU A 156 4.62 -3.37 6.28
CA LEU A 156 4.52 -2.30 5.29
C LEU A 156 3.26 -2.43 4.43
N MET A 157 2.88 -3.65 4.03
CA MET A 157 1.64 -3.89 3.28
C MET A 157 0.40 -3.54 4.10
N MET A 158 0.38 -3.87 5.39
CA MET A 158 -0.72 -3.52 6.30
C MET A 158 -0.84 -2.00 6.48
N GLU A 159 0.28 -1.32 6.73
CA GLU A 159 0.32 0.14 6.86
C GLU A 159 -0.12 0.83 5.56
N HIS A 160 0.36 0.35 4.42
CA HIS A 160 -0.02 0.89 3.12
C HIS A 160 -1.52 0.74 2.87
N LYS A 161 -2.09 -0.43 3.16
CA LYS A 161 -3.53 -0.68 3.03
C LYS A 161 -4.34 0.23 3.97
N HIS A 162 -3.89 0.39 5.21
CA HIS A 162 -4.56 1.26 6.17
C HIS A 162 -4.54 2.72 5.73
N ARG A 163 -3.40 3.24 5.27
CA ARG A 163 -3.29 4.60 4.74
C ARG A 163 -4.22 4.84 3.55
N LEU A 164 -4.26 3.90 2.61
CA LEU A 164 -5.16 3.97 1.46
C LEU A 164 -6.64 3.97 1.85
N GLN A 165 -6.99 3.28 2.94
CA GLN A 165 -8.36 3.28 3.45
C GLN A 165 -8.71 4.64 4.06
N LEU A 166 -7.83 5.22 4.87
CA LEU A 166 -8.03 6.56 5.44
C LEU A 166 -8.16 7.63 4.35
N ASP A 167 -7.30 7.58 3.32
CA ASP A 167 -7.39 8.51 2.18
C ASP A 167 -8.75 8.40 1.45
N HIS A 168 -9.31 7.20 1.35
CA HIS A 168 -10.61 6.98 0.73
C HIS A 168 -11.76 7.49 1.60
N GLU A 169 -11.74 7.19 2.89
CA GLU A 169 -12.73 7.70 3.86
C GLU A 169 -12.73 9.23 3.92
N GLU A 170 -11.54 9.87 3.86
CA GLU A 170 -11.41 11.32 3.78
C GLU A 170 -12.05 11.88 2.51
N ALA A 171 -11.76 11.28 1.34
CA ALA A 171 -12.33 11.71 0.07
C ALA A 171 -13.86 11.59 0.05
N THR A 172 -14.40 10.47 0.53
CA THR A 172 -15.86 10.25 0.62
C THR A 172 -16.52 11.28 1.54
N ARG A 173 -15.92 11.54 2.71
CA ARG A 173 -16.44 12.55 3.65
C ARG A 173 -16.44 13.96 3.03
N LEU A 174 -15.40 14.33 2.30
CA LEU A 174 -15.34 15.64 1.64
C LEU A 174 -16.42 15.77 0.56
N LEU A 175 -16.68 14.71 -0.21
CA LEU A 175 -17.77 14.68 -1.19
C LEU A 175 -19.14 14.85 -0.54
N GLU A 176 -19.39 14.17 0.59
CA GLU A 176 -20.62 14.35 1.36
C GLU A 176 -20.77 15.79 1.86
N GLN A 177 -19.69 16.40 2.36
CA GLN A 177 -19.71 17.81 2.78
C GLN A 177 -20.00 18.77 1.62
N GLN A 178 -19.40 18.55 0.44
CA GLN A 178 -19.69 19.33 -0.76
C GLN A 178 -21.16 19.19 -1.18
N HIS A 179 -21.71 17.98 -1.17
CA HIS A 179 -23.14 17.74 -1.44
C HIS A 179 -24.06 18.55 -0.52
N GLU A 180 -23.78 18.56 0.79
CA GLU A 180 -24.60 19.30 1.75
C GLU A 180 -24.50 20.83 1.58
N LEU A 181 -23.33 21.36 1.23
CA LEU A 181 -23.15 22.78 0.92
C LEU A 181 -23.96 23.20 -0.32
N VAL A 182 -24.04 22.33 -1.33
CA VAL A 182 -24.76 22.61 -2.59
C VAL A 182 -26.28 22.48 -2.43
N LYS A 183 -26.75 21.59 -1.55
CA LYS A 183 -28.17 21.45 -1.23
C LYS A 183 -28.70 22.63 -0.41
N ASN A 184 -27.87 23.26 0.42
CA ASN A 184 -28.26 24.36 1.29
C ASN A 184 -27.56 25.69 0.92
N PRO A 185 -27.80 26.27 -0.27
CA PRO A 185 -27.15 27.51 -0.67
C PRO A 185 -27.65 28.74 0.12
N GLU A 186 -28.79 28.65 0.81
CA GLU A 186 -29.44 29.77 1.52
C GLU A 186 -28.60 30.34 2.67
N THR A 187 -27.66 29.56 3.24
CA THR A 187 -26.70 30.04 4.24
C THR A 187 -25.64 30.99 3.67
N LEU A 188 -25.40 30.98 2.35
CA LEU A 188 -24.46 31.90 1.69
C LEU A 188 -25.18 33.14 1.12
N TYR A 189 -26.41 32.99 0.64
CA TYR A 189 -27.21 34.11 0.10
C TYR A 189 -27.67 35.11 1.17
N SER A 190 -27.74 34.71 2.44
CA SER A 190 -28.17 35.56 3.57
C SER A 190 -27.12 36.61 3.99
N LEU A 191 -25.85 36.46 3.60
CA LEU A 191 -24.77 37.42 3.88
C LEU A 191 -24.60 38.50 2.79
N GLY A 192 -25.24 38.36 1.62
CA GLY A 192 -24.95 39.17 0.43
C GLY A 192 -26.00 40.18 -0.02
N ARG A 193 -27.17 40.30 0.63
CA ARG A 193 -28.24 41.20 0.17
C ARG A 193 -28.23 42.57 0.86
N THR A 194 -27.35 43.45 0.38
CA THR A 194 -27.49 44.93 0.55
C THR A 194 -27.17 45.68 -0.76
N GLY A 195 -27.60 45.14 -1.90
CA GLY A 195 -27.47 45.79 -3.21
C GLY A 195 -28.82 45.97 -3.92
N PRO A 196 -29.02 47.04 -4.72
CA PRO A 196 -30.27 47.33 -5.40
C PRO A 196 -30.63 46.23 -6.40
N SER A 197 -31.91 45.90 -6.45
CA SER A 197 -32.52 44.85 -7.26
C SER A 197 -32.29 45.05 -8.77
N HIS A 198 -31.40 44.26 -9.35
CA HIS A 198 -31.27 44.10 -10.80
C HIS A 198 -32.45 43.28 -11.37
N PRO A 199 -32.88 43.54 -12.63
CA PRO A 199 -33.97 42.84 -13.27
C PRO A 199 -33.64 41.34 -13.41
N ARG A 200 -34.57 40.50 -12.96
CA ARG A 200 -34.50 39.04 -13.04
C ARG A 200 -34.41 38.60 -14.50
N ILE A 201 -33.24 38.13 -14.93
CA ILE A 201 -33.22 36.94 -15.80
C ILE A 201 -33.88 35.87 -14.94
N THR A 202 -35.12 35.49 -15.23
CA THR A 202 -35.77 34.37 -14.56
C THR A 202 -35.01 33.12 -14.99
N PRO A 203 -34.12 32.55 -14.16
CA PRO A 203 -33.55 31.26 -14.51
C PRO A 203 -34.72 30.29 -14.53
N CYS A 204 -34.71 29.31 -15.44
CA CYS A 204 -35.64 28.19 -15.40
C CYS A 204 -35.36 27.36 -14.14
N ALA A 205 -35.78 27.87 -12.99
CA ALA A 205 -35.64 27.25 -11.69
C ALA A 205 -36.59 26.05 -11.62
N GLY A 206 -36.10 24.89 -12.05
CA GLY A 206 -36.81 23.62 -11.88
C GLY A 206 -36.70 22.62 -13.02
N ALA A 207 -36.13 22.97 -14.18
CA ALA A 207 -35.89 21.97 -15.22
C ALA A 207 -34.68 21.09 -14.82
N PRO A 208 -34.81 19.75 -14.79
CA PRO A 208 -33.68 18.86 -14.55
C PRO A 208 -32.65 19.03 -15.66
N VAL A 209 -31.37 18.96 -15.30
CA VAL A 209 -30.27 19.01 -16.29
C VAL A 209 -30.42 17.82 -17.24
N PRO A 210 -30.45 18.03 -18.57
CA PRO A 210 -30.56 16.94 -19.54
C PRO A 210 -29.44 15.90 -19.39
N ASP A 211 -29.80 14.61 -19.47
CA ASP A 211 -28.83 13.50 -19.36
C ASP A 211 -27.70 13.58 -20.40
N SER A 212 -27.96 14.19 -21.57
CA SER A 212 -26.96 14.43 -22.60
C SER A 212 -25.85 15.38 -22.14
N LEU A 213 -26.16 16.40 -21.35
CA LEU A 213 -25.17 17.30 -20.76
C LEU A 213 -24.38 16.63 -19.64
N THR A 214 -25.05 15.81 -18.83
CA THR A 214 -24.39 15.00 -17.78
C THR A 214 -23.37 14.03 -18.40
N ALA A 215 -23.73 13.38 -19.52
CA ALA A 215 -22.82 12.53 -20.27
C ALA A 215 -21.63 13.31 -20.87
N HIS A 216 -21.90 14.47 -21.47
CA HIS A 216 -20.85 15.35 -22.02
C HIS A 216 -19.89 15.84 -20.92
N TYR A 217 -20.42 16.21 -19.76
CA TYR A 217 -19.63 16.61 -18.60
C TYR A 217 -18.76 15.48 -18.07
N LYS A 218 -19.29 14.24 -18.07
CA LYS A 218 -18.53 13.05 -17.68
C LYS A 218 -17.34 12.78 -18.60
N GLU A 219 -17.54 12.88 -19.92
CA GLU A 219 -16.45 12.75 -20.88
C GLU A 219 -15.40 13.87 -20.72
N LEU A 220 -15.86 15.10 -20.47
CA LEU A 220 -15.00 16.24 -20.20
C LEU A 220 -14.15 16.01 -18.93
N LEU A 221 -14.79 15.56 -17.85
CA LEU A 221 -14.13 15.25 -16.58
C LEU A 221 -13.09 14.13 -16.72
N GLN A 222 -13.45 13.03 -17.38
CA GLN A 222 -12.53 11.92 -17.62
C GLN A 222 -11.32 12.36 -18.44
N THR A 223 -11.54 13.17 -19.48
CA THR A 223 -10.46 13.70 -20.33
C THR A 223 -9.56 14.64 -19.52
N TYR A 224 -10.14 15.52 -18.70
CA TYR A 224 -9.41 16.48 -17.86
C TYR A 224 -8.55 15.78 -16.80
N VAL A 225 -9.08 14.74 -16.17
CA VAL A 225 -8.36 13.94 -15.18
C VAL A 225 -7.16 13.23 -15.79
N ILE A 226 -7.32 12.64 -16.99
CA ILE A 226 -6.28 11.83 -17.66
C ILE A 226 -5.23 12.73 -18.33
N MET A 227 -5.64 13.74 -19.11
CA MET A 227 -4.76 14.52 -19.98
C MET A 227 -4.36 15.89 -19.39
N GLY A 228 -5.00 16.33 -18.30
CA GLY A 228 -4.81 17.67 -17.75
C GLY A 228 -5.47 18.77 -18.59
N SER A 229 -5.32 20.03 -18.16
CA SER A 229 -6.01 21.20 -18.75
C SER A 229 -5.53 21.60 -20.15
N GLY A 230 -4.37 21.10 -20.60
CA GLY A 230 -3.60 21.66 -21.72
C GLY A 230 -4.26 21.65 -23.11
N ASN A 231 -5.42 21.01 -23.29
CA ASN A 231 -6.13 21.00 -24.58
C ASN A 231 -7.66 21.01 -24.44
N LEU A 232 -8.18 21.47 -23.28
CA LEU A 232 -9.60 21.37 -22.96
C LEU A 232 -10.32 22.72 -22.87
N SER A 233 -9.61 23.85 -22.91
CA SER A 233 -10.22 25.19 -22.80
C SER A 233 -11.35 25.41 -23.82
N SER A 234 -11.12 25.14 -25.11
CA SER A 234 -12.18 25.30 -26.13
C SER A 234 -13.38 24.37 -25.92
N ARG A 235 -13.18 23.21 -25.28
CA ARG A 235 -14.30 22.31 -24.93
C ARG A 235 -15.07 22.83 -23.72
N ILE A 236 -14.37 23.39 -22.72
CA ILE A 236 -14.97 24.03 -21.55
C ILE A 236 -15.79 25.26 -21.97
N GLU A 237 -15.27 26.07 -22.90
CA GLU A 237 -15.98 27.21 -23.49
C GLU A 237 -17.28 26.76 -24.20
N ILE A 238 -17.20 25.80 -25.12
CA ILE A 238 -18.37 25.26 -25.83
C ILE A 238 -19.40 24.71 -24.84
N PHE A 239 -18.96 23.95 -23.85
CA PHE A 239 -19.84 23.39 -22.84
C PHE A 239 -20.51 24.47 -22.00
N SER A 240 -19.76 25.50 -21.57
CA SER A 240 -20.29 26.60 -20.75
C SER A 240 -21.29 27.48 -21.51
N SER A 241 -21.06 27.71 -22.82
CA SER A 241 -22.03 28.38 -23.69
C SER A 241 -23.33 27.57 -23.78
N GLN A 242 -23.26 26.24 -23.93
CA GLN A 242 -24.45 25.38 -23.96
C GLN A 242 -25.24 25.41 -22.64
N LEU A 243 -24.53 25.47 -21.49
CA LEU A 243 -25.17 25.63 -20.19
C LEU A 243 -25.90 26.97 -20.08
N ALA A 244 -25.27 28.06 -20.54
CA ALA A 244 -25.84 29.41 -20.51
C ALA A 244 -27.08 29.52 -21.43
N ASP A 245 -27.02 28.97 -22.64
CA ASP A 245 -28.11 28.94 -23.62
C ASP A 245 -29.35 28.21 -23.09
N LEU A 246 -29.13 27.15 -22.30
CA LEU A 246 -30.19 26.37 -21.65
C LEU A 246 -30.66 26.97 -20.33
N GLY A 247 -30.10 28.11 -19.91
CA GLY A 247 -30.48 28.77 -18.66
C GLY A 247 -30.08 27.99 -17.41
N ILE A 248 -29.05 27.13 -17.49
CA ILE A 248 -28.57 26.31 -16.38
C ILE A 248 -27.76 27.15 -15.41
N THR A 249 -28.23 27.19 -14.16
CA THR A 249 -27.58 27.95 -13.08
C THR A 249 -26.30 27.30 -12.59
N ALA A 250 -25.41 28.09 -11.98
CA ALA A 250 -24.22 27.59 -11.28
C ALA A 250 -24.53 26.48 -10.25
N GLN A 251 -25.69 26.57 -9.58
CA GLN A 251 -26.13 25.54 -8.63
C GLN A 251 -26.43 24.21 -9.34
N GLN A 252 -27.17 24.24 -10.45
CA GLN A 252 -27.48 23.05 -11.24
C GLN A 252 -26.20 22.45 -11.86
N THR A 253 -25.25 23.29 -12.31
CA THR A 253 -23.94 22.84 -12.80
C THR A 253 -23.14 22.13 -11.71
N MET A 254 -23.14 22.66 -10.48
CA MET A 254 -22.46 22.03 -9.36
C MET A 254 -23.13 20.70 -8.94
N GLN A 255 -24.46 20.61 -8.98
CA GLN A 255 -25.18 19.36 -8.71
C GLN A 255 -24.83 18.27 -9.74
N MET A 256 -24.82 18.62 -11.03
CA MET A 256 -24.37 17.73 -12.10
C MET A 256 -22.91 17.31 -11.90
N HIS A 257 -22.03 18.25 -11.51
CA HIS A 257 -20.63 17.96 -11.24
C HIS A 257 -20.47 16.90 -10.16
N LEU A 258 -21.13 17.07 -9.01
CA LEU A 258 -21.01 16.13 -7.90
C LEU A 258 -21.60 14.75 -8.23
N GLN A 259 -22.72 14.70 -8.95
CA GLN A 259 -23.31 13.44 -9.44
C GLN A 259 -22.32 12.67 -10.34
N VAL A 260 -21.64 13.37 -11.25
CA VAL A 260 -20.66 12.76 -12.14
C VAL A 260 -19.38 12.39 -11.40
N LEU A 261 -18.92 13.23 -10.48
CA LEU A 261 -17.73 12.98 -9.67
C LEU A 261 -17.91 11.75 -8.78
N GLU A 262 -19.07 11.58 -8.14
CA GLU A 262 -19.39 10.40 -7.34
C GLU A 262 -19.36 9.12 -8.19
N GLN A 263 -19.96 9.15 -9.40
CA GLN A 263 -19.91 8.01 -10.32
C GLN A 263 -18.48 7.63 -10.72
N VAL A 264 -17.62 8.61 -10.96
CA VAL A 264 -16.23 8.38 -11.36
C VAL A 264 -15.39 7.95 -10.17
N ALA A 265 -15.57 8.55 -8.98
CA ALA A 265 -14.85 8.23 -7.77
C ALA A 265 -15.15 6.79 -7.30
N ASN A 266 -16.42 6.36 -7.37
CA ASN A 266 -16.84 5.00 -7.01
C ASN A 266 -16.26 3.91 -7.90
N GLN A 267 -15.81 4.25 -9.11
CA GLN A 267 -15.20 3.31 -10.06
C GLN A 267 -13.67 3.20 -9.90
N LEU A 268 -13.06 4.01 -9.03
CA LEU A 268 -11.60 4.13 -8.91
C LEU A 268 -11.06 3.53 -7.62
N LYS A 269 -9.82 3.02 -7.67
CA LYS A 269 -9.08 2.60 -6.47
C LYS A 269 -8.64 3.84 -5.65
N SER A 270 -8.55 3.68 -4.34
CA SER A 270 -8.34 4.73 -3.33
C SER A 270 -7.30 5.80 -3.67
N ARG A 271 -6.11 5.44 -4.18
CA ARG A 271 -5.05 6.41 -4.53
C ARG A 271 -5.44 7.35 -5.68
N SER A 272 -6.29 6.90 -6.60
CA SER A 272 -6.75 7.71 -7.72
C SER A 272 -7.92 8.60 -7.34
N ALA A 273 -8.74 8.21 -6.36
CA ALA A 273 -9.93 8.97 -5.96
C ALA A 273 -9.60 10.40 -5.52
N ARG A 274 -8.62 10.60 -4.62
CA ARG A 274 -8.19 11.93 -4.16
C ARG A 274 -7.65 12.81 -5.30
N HIS A 275 -6.84 12.24 -6.18
CA HIS A 275 -6.29 12.97 -7.34
C HIS A 275 -7.38 13.35 -8.35
N VAL A 276 -8.35 12.46 -8.55
CA VAL A 276 -9.52 12.72 -9.40
C VAL A 276 -10.39 13.83 -8.80
N VAL A 277 -10.72 13.78 -7.51
CA VAL A 277 -11.49 14.82 -6.81
C VAL A 277 -10.81 16.18 -6.95
N ASN A 278 -9.53 16.29 -6.61
CA ASN A 278 -8.81 17.57 -6.72
C ASN A 278 -8.79 18.11 -8.16
N ARG A 279 -8.66 17.26 -9.18
CA ARG A 279 -8.70 17.70 -10.58
C ARG A 279 -10.11 18.03 -11.04
N ALA A 280 -11.12 17.33 -10.53
CA ALA A 280 -12.52 17.59 -10.80
C ALA A 280 -12.92 18.96 -10.23
N ASP A 281 -12.47 19.28 -9.01
CA ASP A 281 -12.71 20.56 -8.34
C ASP A 281 -12.16 21.73 -9.18
N LEU A 282 -10.96 21.57 -9.76
CA LEU A 282 -10.40 22.57 -10.67
C LEU A 282 -11.23 22.72 -11.95
N LEU A 283 -11.68 21.61 -12.54
CA LEU A 283 -12.52 21.66 -13.74
C LEU A 283 -13.86 22.36 -13.47
N VAL A 284 -14.53 22.09 -12.35
CA VAL A 284 -15.81 22.75 -12.06
C VAL A 284 -15.62 24.24 -11.82
N LEU A 285 -14.53 24.66 -11.19
CA LEU A 285 -14.19 26.08 -11.06
C LEU A 285 -13.98 26.73 -12.43
N ASP A 286 -13.24 26.08 -13.33
CA ASP A 286 -13.03 26.56 -14.71
C ASP A 286 -14.38 26.69 -15.45
N VAL A 287 -15.25 25.67 -15.36
CA VAL A 287 -16.57 25.69 -16.00
C VAL A 287 -17.47 26.79 -15.42
N LEU A 288 -17.47 26.97 -14.09
CA LEU A 288 -18.26 28.02 -13.45
C LEU A 288 -17.76 29.42 -13.83
N LEU A 289 -16.45 29.61 -13.96
CA LEU A 289 -15.87 30.87 -14.41
C LEU A 289 -16.36 31.23 -15.82
N HIS A 290 -16.25 30.29 -16.78
CA HIS A 290 -16.71 30.52 -18.15
C HIS A 290 -18.23 30.69 -18.21
N LEU A 291 -19.00 29.95 -17.41
CA LEU A 291 -20.45 30.13 -17.30
C LEU A 291 -20.81 31.54 -16.82
N CYS A 292 -20.09 32.09 -15.85
CA CYS A 292 -20.27 33.48 -15.41
C CYS A 292 -19.96 34.48 -16.52
N GLU A 293 -18.89 34.28 -17.28
CA GLU A 293 -18.53 35.14 -18.42
C GLU A 293 -19.60 35.10 -19.54
N GLU A 294 -20.12 33.92 -19.85
CA GLU A 294 -21.21 33.73 -20.82
C GLU A 294 -22.50 34.42 -20.37
N TYR A 295 -22.89 34.28 -19.10
CA TYR A 295 -24.03 35.02 -18.57
C TYR A 295 -23.83 36.53 -18.59
N GLN A 296 -22.62 37.01 -18.30
CA GLN A 296 -22.31 38.43 -18.43
C GLN A 296 -22.40 38.90 -19.89
N ARG A 297 -21.95 38.10 -20.85
CA ARG A 297 -22.05 38.40 -22.28
C ARG A 297 -23.52 38.50 -22.70
N LEU A 298 -24.32 37.46 -22.40
CA LEU A 298 -25.75 37.44 -22.70
C LEU A 298 -26.50 38.61 -22.06
N TRP A 299 -26.10 39.03 -20.87
CA TRP A 299 -26.71 40.20 -20.23
C TRP A 299 -26.33 41.52 -20.91
N ARG A 300 -25.07 41.69 -21.33
CA ARG A 300 -24.61 42.86 -22.08
C ARG A 300 -25.29 42.96 -23.46
N GLU A 301 -25.48 41.83 -24.13
CA GLU A 301 -26.14 41.74 -25.45
C GLU A 301 -27.65 41.99 -25.36
N ASN A 302 -28.28 41.59 -24.25
CA ASN A 302 -29.71 41.80 -24.00
C ASN A 302 -30.02 43.11 -23.24
N LEU A 303 -29.04 43.98 -23.01
CA LEU A 303 -29.29 45.29 -22.41
C LEU A 303 -30.00 46.19 -23.44
N PRO A 304 -31.23 46.68 -23.18
CA PRO A 304 -31.89 47.59 -24.11
C PRO A 304 -31.08 48.88 -24.29
N LEU A 305 -30.88 49.29 -25.54
CA LEU A 305 -30.11 50.48 -25.96
C LEU A 305 -30.61 51.83 -25.40
N ASP A 306 -31.69 51.85 -24.62
CA ASP A 306 -32.31 53.08 -24.09
C ASP A 306 -31.64 53.65 -22.83
N SER A 307 -30.55 53.05 -22.33
CA SER A 307 -29.86 53.52 -21.11
C SER A 307 -28.59 54.35 -21.35
N GLN A 308 -28.23 54.65 -22.61
CA GLN A 308 -27.06 55.49 -22.94
C GLN A 308 -27.40 56.95 -23.31
N ALA A 309 -28.65 57.39 -23.13
CA ALA A 309 -29.03 58.79 -23.30
C ALA A 309 -29.57 59.38 -21.99
N ALA A 310 -28.67 59.64 -21.04
CA ALA A 310 -28.86 60.60 -19.95
C ALA A 310 -27.50 61.18 -19.53
#